data_AF-A0A3L6R8E6-F1
#
_entry.id   AF-A0A3L6R8E6-F1
#
_cell.length_a   1.000
_cell.length_b   1.000
_cell.length_c   1.000
_cell.angle_alpha   90.00
_cell.angle_beta   90.00
_cell.angle_gamma   90.00
#
_symmetry.space_group_name_H-M   'P 1'
#
loop_
_entity.id
_entity.type
_entity.pdbx_description
1 polymer ?
#
loop_
_entity_poly.entity_id
_entity_poly.type
_entity_poly.pdbx_seq_one_letter_code
_entity_poly.pdbx_strand_id
1 'polypeptide(L)'
;MAMKSYEEEHKKDGPFMFKHCWEVLRKEPKWDAYLECLEDLEPDKRMFCEEEDVGKYFSLDDDADERPIGGKQAKEQRKKKKKGQPCIIDLEDELNSFLEAQKIANEGRKEMLEIQRRVSSENLEARKLAHLAAKEHKKLVMLEIYQALLMKETTSMPEDVRSEHVLAVKCLREELFNKK
;
A
#
# COMPACT_ATOMS: atom_id res chain seq x y z
N MET A 1 -26.41 -5.09 7.38
CA MET A 1 -27.67 -4.72 6.71
C MET A 1 -27.46 -3.58 5.69
N ALA A 2 -26.65 -2.55 6.01
CA ALA A 2 -26.40 -1.40 5.11
C ALA A 2 -26.01 -1.71 3.64
N MET A 3 -25.14 -2.69 3.39
CA MET A 3 -24.74 -3.00 1.99
C MET A 3 -25.85 -3.67 1.16
N LYS A 4 -26.74 -4.43 1.80
CA LYS A 4 -27.87 -5.06 1.09
C LYS A 4 -28.87 -4.00 0.61
N SER A 5 -29.11 -2.97 1.44
CA SER A 5 -29.96 -1.83 1.10
C SER A 5 -29.37 -1.01 -0.06
N TYR A 6 -28.07 -0.74 -0.03
CA TYR A 6 -27.38 -0.03 -1.11
C TYR A 6 -27.44 -0.80 -2.45
N GLU A 7 -27.20 -2.12 -2.43
CA GLU A 7 -27.28 -2.96 -3.63
C GLU A 7 -28.71 -3.08 -4.19
N GLU A 8 -29.75 -2.93 -3.36
CA GLU A 8 -31.14 -2.90 -3.80
C GLU A 8 -31.52 -1.58 -4.48
N GLU A 9 -31.06 -0.45 -3.94
CA GLU A 9 -31.32 0.89 -4.48
C GLU A 9 -30.50 1.20 -5.74
N HIS A 10 -29.27 0.68 -5.82
CA HIS A 10 -28.31 0.96 -6.90
C HIS A 10 -28.08 -0.20 -7.87
N LYS A 11 -29.12 -1.03 -8.13
CA LYS A 11 -29.03 -2.17 -9.08
C LYS A 11 -28.53 -1.79 -10.49
N LYS A 12 -28.70 -0.53 -10.90
CA LYS A 12 -28.28 -0.03 -12.24
C LYS A 12 -26.85 0.51 -12.27
N ASP A 13 -26.31 0.94 -11.12
CA ASP A 13 -25.03 1.67 -11.06
C ASP A 13 -23.82 0.76 -10.85
N GLY A 14 -24.05 -0.55 -10.73
CA GLY A 14 -23.01 -1.55 -10.53
C GLY A 14 -22.57 -1.65 -9.06
N PRO A 15 -21.60 -2.55 -8.77
CA PRO A 15 -21.15 -2.80 -7.40
C PRO A 15 -20.53 -1.56 -6.75
N PHE A 16 -20.69 -1.43 -5.43
CA PHE A 16 -20.07 -0.33 -4.67
C PHE A 16 -18.54 -0.36 -4.81
N MET A 17 -18.00 0.59 -5.58
CA MET A 17 -16.59 0.60 -6.01
C MET A 17 -15.60 0.85 -4.86
N PHE A 18 -16.03 1.52 -3.78
CA PHE A 18 -15.18 1.88 -2.65
C PHE A 18 -15.36 0.99 -1.42
N LYS A 19 -15.83 -0.24 -1.64
CA LYS A 19 -16.09 -1.23 -0.57
C LYS A 19 -14.88 -1.43 0.33
N HIS A 20 -13.69 -1.54 -0.26
CA HIS A 20 -12.45 -1.71 0.49
C HIS A 20 -12.15 -0.50 1.40
N CYS A 21 -12.32 0.72 0.89
CA CYS A 21 -12.12 1.95 1.68
C CYS A 21 -13.14 2.04 2.83
N TRP A 22 -14.40 1.66 2.59
CA TRP A 22 -15.43 1.64 3.61
C TRP A 22 -15.16 0.59 4.71
N GLU A 23 -14.68 -0.60 4.34
CA GLU A 23 -14.33 -1.65 5.31
C GLU A 23 -13.18 -1.26 6.25
N VAL A 24 -12.26 -0.44 5.76
CA VAL A 24 -11.18 0.14 6.56
C VAL A 24 -11.71 1.28 7.43
N LEU A 25 -12.40 2.25 6.82
CA LEU A 25 -12.86 3.44 7.51
C LEU A 25 -13.88 3.13 8.60
N ARG A 26 -14.79 2.17 8.41
CA ARG A 26 -15.81 1.85 9.41
C ARG A 26 -15.26 1.30 10.74
N LYS A 27 -13.97 0.91 10.78
CA LYS A 27 -13.28 0.41 11.98
C LYS A 27 -12.47 1.50 12.68
N GLU A 28 -12.50 2.72 12.16
CA GLU A 28 -11.82 3.85 12.78
C GLU A 28 -12.58 4.31 14.03
N PRO A 29 -11.90 4.57 15.18
CA PRO A 29 -12.53 4.91 16.45
C PRO A 29 -13.43 6.15 16.41
N LYS A 30 -13.17 7.04 15.44
CA LYS A 30 -13.98 8.25 15.21
C LYS A 30 -15.42 7.93 14.82
N TRP A 31 -15.65 6.80 14.15
CA TRP A 31 -17.00 6.38 13.75
C TRP A 31 -17.72 5.68 14.89
N ASP A 32 -17.00 4.93 15.72
CA ASP A 32 -17.57 4.35 16.94
C ASP A 32 -18.05 5.47 17.89
N ALA A 33 -17.22 6.50 18.11
CA ALA A 33 -17.61 7.68 18.89
C ALA A 33 -18.80 8.45 18.28
N TYR A 34 -18.89 8.53 16.95
CA TYR A 34 -20.03 9.15 16.27
C TYR A 34 -21.32 8.33 16.43
N LEU A 35 -21.23 7.00 16.41
CA LEU A 35 -22.36 6.10 16.61
C LEU A 35 -22.83 6.10 18.08
N GLU A 36 -21.91 6.11 19.05
CA GLU A 36 -22.23 6.27 20.47
C GLU A 36 -22.96 7.59 20.73
N CYS A 37 -22.43 8.70 20.20
CA CYS A 37 -23.09 10.00 20.25
C CYS A 37 -24.50 9.98 19.62
N LEU A 38 -24.70 9.24 18.53
CA LEU A 38 -26.02 9.11 17.89
C LEU A 38 -26.99 8.23 18.69
N GLU A 39 -26.48 7.25 19.44
CA GLU A 39 -27.26 6.36 20.29
C GLU A 39 -27.81 7.11 21.52
N ASP A 40 -27.02 8.03 22.06
CA ASP A 40 -27.39 8.95 23.16
C ASP A 40 -28.44 10.01 22.75
N LEU A 41 -28.65 10.23 21.44
CA LEU A 41 -29.70 11.11 20.96
C LEU A 41 -31.04 10.37 20.85
N GLU A 42 -32.09 10.91 21.47
CA GLU A 42 -33.48 10.47 21.29
C GLU A 42 -33.83 10.37 19.78
N PRO A 43 -34.58 9.35 19.35
CA PRO A 43 -34.85 9.07 17.94
C PRO A 43 -35.50 10.26 17.19
N ASP A 44 -36.21 11.12 17.89
CA ASP A 44 -36.86 12.33 17.34
C ASP A 44 -35.85 13.41 16.89
N LYS A 45 -34.62 13.39 17.41
CA LYS A 45 -33.55 14.33 17.02
C LYS A 45 -32.65 13.79 15.91
N ARG A 46 -32.93 12.57 15.44
CA ARG A 46 -32.18 11.90 14.36
C ARG A 46 -32.71 12.23 12.97
N MET A 47 -33.78 13.02 12.86
CA MET A 47 -34.40 13.42 11.60
C MET A 47 -34.09 14.89 11.28
N PHE A 48 -33.60 15.13 10.05
CA PHE A 48 -33.64 16.44 9.42
C PHE A 48 -35.11 16.71 9.00
N CYS A 49 -35.83 17.54 9.76
CA CYS A 49 -37.14 18.12 9.40
C CYS A 49 -37.16 19.54 10.00
N GLU A 50 -37.19 20.60 9.19
CA GLU A 50 -38.38 21.31 8.70
C GLU A 50 -39.18 22.01 9.80
N GLU A 51 -39.46 23.29 9.53
CA GLU A 51 -40.18 24.25 10.35
C GLU A 51 -41.51 23.68 10.88
N GLU A 52 -41.77 23.76 12.19
CA GLU A 52 -43.01 24.38 12.69
C GLU A 52 -42.99 24.65 14.20
N ASP A 53 -43.56 25.82 14.51
CA ASP A 53 -43.90 26.42 15.80
C ASP A 53 -44.96 25.61 16.56
N VAL A 54 -44.69 25.15 17.78
CA VAL A 54 -45.75 24.98 18.80
C VAL A 54 -45.18 25.20 20.21
N GLY A 55 -45.50 26.36 20.78
CA GLY A 55 -45.28 26.65 22.19
C GLY A 55 -46.01 25.67 23.13
N LYS A 56 -45.28 25.18 24.13
CA LYS A 56 -45.86 24.62 25.36
C LYS A 56 -45.05 25.10 26.56
N TYR A 57 -45.67 26.03 27.30
CA TYR A 57 -45.15 26.64 28.52
C TYR A 57 -45.11 25.58 29.64
N PHE A 58 -43.93 25.21 30.12
CA PHE A 58 -43.76 24.50 31.38
C PHE A 58 -43.50 25.55 32.46
N SER A 59 -44.46 25.77 33.35
CA SER A 59 -44.25 26.54 34.58
C SER A 59 -43.48 25.67 35.56
N LEU A 60 -42.24 26.05 35.85
CA LEU A 60 -41.44 25.54 36.96
C LEU A 60 -41.33 26.64 38.01
N ASP A 61 -41.59 26.26 39.27
CA ASP A 61 -41.47 27.09 40.46
C ASP A 61 -40.10 27.79 40.53
N ASP A 62 -40.12 29.06 40.93
CA ASP A 62 -38.95 29.95 41.02
C ASP A 62 -38.20 29.67 42.33
N ASP A 63 -37.53 28.51 42.40
CA ASP A 63 -36.44 28.32 43.35
C ASP A 63 -35.32 29.29 42.96
N ALA A 64 -34.91 30.13 43.90
CA ALA A 64 -33.91 31.18 43.71
C ALA A 64 -32.50 30.61 43.50
N ASP A 65 -32.29 29.92 42.39
CA ASP A 65 -30.97 29.69 41.82
C ASP A 65 -30.54 30.99 41.13
N GLU A 66 -29.45 31.58 41.63
CA GLU A 66 -28.79 32.72 41.00
C GLU A 66 -28.45 32.35 39.55
N ARG A 67 -29.25 32.86 38.60
CA ARG A 67 -29.08 32.55 37.19
C ARG A 67 -27.65 32.90 36.76
N PRO A 68 -26.95 31.99 36.05
CA PRO A 68 -25.59 32.26 35.60
C PRO A 68 -25.55 33.55 34.78
N ILE A 69 -24.43 34.28 34.91
CA ILE A 69 -24.27 35.63 34.37
C ILE A 69 -24.78 35.71 32.92
N GLY A 70 -25.80 36.55 32.72
CA GLY A 70 -26.53 36.59 31.47
C GLY A 70 -25.61 36.86 30.28
N GLY A 71 -25.93 36.27 29.12
CA GLY A 71 -25.09 36.30 27.92
C GLY A 71 -24.62 37.70 27.50
N LYS A 72 -25.37 38.77 27.83
CA LYS A 72 -24.96 40.17 27.61
C LYS A 72 -23.75 40.57 28.47
N GLN A 73 -23.77 40.30 29.78
CA GLN A 73 -22.64 40.59 30.66
C GLN A 73 -21.45 39.65 30.41
N ALA A 74 -21.70 38.36 30.12
CA ALA A 74 -20.64 37.42 29.72
C ALA A 74 -19.92 37.88 28.44
N LYS A 75 -20.67 38.39 27.45
CA LYS A 75 -20.13 38.93 26.20
C LYS A 75 -19.39 40.24 26.42
N GLU A 76 -19.83 41.08 27.35
CA GLU A 76 -19.14 42.32 27.70
C GLU A 76 -17.82 42.07 28.45
N GLN A 77 -17.79 41.11 29.39
CA GLN A 77 -16.55 40.69 30.05
C GLN A 77 -15.55 40.08 29.05
N ARG A 78 -16.02 39.28 28.08
CA ARG A 78 -15.19 38.78 26.98
C ARG A 78 -14.65 39.88 26.08
N LYS A 79 -15.44 40.94 25.81
CA LYS A 79 -14.99 42.10 25.04
C LYS A 79 -13.93 42.92 25.78
N LYS A 80 -14.08 43.09 27.09
CA LYS A 80 -13.09 43.80 27.94
C LYS A 80 -11.75 43.05 28.01
N LYS A 81 -11.76 41.71 28.06
CA LYS A 81 -10.53 40.88 28.03
C LYS A 81 -9.81 40.85 26.68
N LYS A 82 -10.47 41.20 25.57
CA LYS A 82 -9.89 41.11 24.21
C LYS A 82 -9.22 42.41 23.71
N LYS A 83 -9.30 43.51 24.46
CA LYS A 83 -8.73 44.80 24.04
C LYS A 83 -7.26 44.93 24.49
N GLY A 84 -6.38 44.06 23.98
CA GLY A 84 -4.96 44.17 24.29
C GLY A 84 -4.10 42.95 24.07
N GLN A 85 -4.30 42.16 23.00
CA GLN A 85 -3.22 41.34 22.46
C GLN A 85 -3.60 40.80 21.09
N PRO A 86 -2.87 41.12 20.00
CA PRO A 86 -2.90 40.27 18.83
C PRO A 86 -2.27 38.94 19.23
N CYS A 87 -3.08 37.90 19.38
CA CYS A 87 -2.59 36.54 19.46
C CYS A 87 -2.16 36.15 18.05
N ILE A 88 -0.95 36.58 17.66
CA ILE A 88 -0.23 35.96 16.56
C ILE A 88 0.27 34.65 17.16
N ILE A 89 -0.42 33.56 16.85
CA ILE A 89 0.04 32.22 17.21
C ILE A 89 1.30 31.98 16.39
N ASP A 90 2.43 31.85 17.06
CA ASP A 90 3.71 31.52 16.43
C ASP A 90 3.71 30.03 16.08
N LEU A 91 3.35 29.72 14.82
CA LEU A 91 3.24 28.36 14.28
C LEU A 91 4.51 27.95 13.53
N GLU A 92 5.55 28.79 13.52
CA GLU A 92 6.74 28.59 12.68
C GLU A 92 7.51 27.34 13.13
N ASP A 93 7.67 27.15 14.44
CA ASP A 93 8.34 25.98 15.03
C ASP A 93 7.59 24.67 14.73
N GLU A 94 6.26 24.69 14.79
CA GLU A 94 5.41 23.52 14.54
C GLU A 94 5.44 23.12 13.05
N LEU A 95 5.40 24.11 12.15
CA LEU A 95 5.53 23.89 10.71
C LEU A 95 6.93 23.36 10.36
N ASN A 96 7.98 23.91 10.98
CA ASN A 96 9.36 23.46 10.78
C ASN A 96 9.56 22.02 11.29
N SER A 97 8.96 21.67 12.44
CA SER A 97 8.97 20.30 12.96
C SER A 97 8.32 19.30 12.00
N PHE A 98 7.18 19.66 11.41
CA PHE A 98 6.52 18.82 10.41
C PHE A 98 7.35 18.64 9.13
N LEU A 99 7.98 19.72 8.64
CA LEU A 99 8.86 19.68 7.48
C LEU A 99 10.07 18.76 7.71
N GLU A 100 10.71 18.86 8.87
CA GLU A 100 11.84 17.99 9.22
C GLU A 100 11.40 16.52 9.34
N ALA A 101 10.26 16.24 9.99
CA ALA A 101 9.73 14.88 10.06
C ALA A 101 9.43 14.30 8.66
N GLN A 102 8.84 15.10 7.77
CA GLN A 102 8.57 14.70 6.39
C GLN A 102 9.86 14.48 5.60
N LYS A 103 10.85 15.34 5.77
CA LYS A 103 12.16 15.22 5.11
C LYS A 103 12.89 13.95 5.53
N ILE A 104 12.97 13.66 6.83
CA ILE A 104 13.57 12.44 7.37
C ILE A 104 12.86 11.20 6.82
N ALA A 105 11.53 11.19 6.79
CA ALA A 105 10.75 10.07 6.25
C ALA A 105 11.00 9.86 4.74
N ASN A 106 11.11 10.95 3.98
CA ASN A 106 11.38 10.91 2.55
C ASN A 106 12.81 10.46 2.23
N GLU A 107 13.79 10.85 3.04
CA GLU A 107 15.18 10.42 2.93
C GLU A 107 15.29 8.90 3.10
N GLY A 108 14.71 8.34 4.16
CA GLY A 108 14.71 6.88 4.37
C GLY A 108 14.00 6.12 3.25
N ARG A 109 12.89 6.66 2.72
CA ARG A 109 12.20 6.06 1.56
C ARG A 109 13.08 6.08 0.31
N LYS A 110 13.82 7.16 0.06
CA LYS A 110 14.72 7.30 -1.09
C LYS A 110 15.86 6.28 -1.01
N GLU A 111 16.47 6.13 0.15
CA GLU A 111 17.52 5.13 0.38
C GLU A 111 17.01 3.70 0.16
N MET A 112 15.83 3.38 0.70
CA MET A 112 15.19 2.08 0.48
C MET A 112 14.97 1.79 -1.01
N LEU A 113 14.45 2.76 -1.78
CA LEU A 113 14.23 2.61 -3.21
C LEU A 113 15.56 2.45 -3.98
N GLU A 114 16.61 3.14 -3.57
CA GLU A 114 17.94 3.00 -4.13
C GLU A 114 18.50 1.59 -3.91
N ILE A 115 18.40 1.08 -2.67
CA ILE A 115 18.81 -0.28 -2.32
C ILE A 115 18.01 -1.30 -3.13
N GLN A 116 16.69 -1.13 -3.23
CA GLN A 116 15.84 -2.02 -4.02
C GLN A 116 16.26 -2.05 -5.49
N ARG A 117 16.53 -0.88 -6.10
CA ARG A 117 17.00 -0.78 -7.48
C ARG A 117 18.35 -1.50 -7.65
N ARG A 118 19.29 -1.26 -6.74
CA ARG A 118 20.61 -1.89 -6.76
C ARG A 118 20.51 -3.41 -6.67
N VAL A 119 19.80 -3.93 -5.66
CA VAL A 119 19.63 -5.38 -5.44
C VAL A 119 18.92 -6.02 -6.64
N SER A 120 17.90 -5.38 -7.20
CA SER A 120 17.21 -5.88 -8.39
C SER A 120 18.14 -5.97 -9.59
N SER A 121 18.98 -4.96 -9.80
CA SER A 121 19.96 -4.92 -10.90
C SER A 121 21.02 -6.01 -10.73
N GLU A 122 21.63 -6.09 -9.55
CA GLU A 122 22.66 -7.10 -9.24
C GLU A 122 22.12 -8.53 -9.37
N ASN A 123 20.88 -8.79 -8.93
CA ASN A 123 20.25 -10.10 -9.06
C ASN A 123 19.99 -10.47 -10.54
N LEU A 124 19.57 -9.51 -11.37
CA LEU A 124 19.43 -9.73 -12.81
C LEU A 124 20.77 -10.07 -13.47
N GLU A 125 21.81 -9.30 -13.17
CA GLU A 125 23.15 -9.53 -13.72
C GLU A 125 23.74 -10.86 -13.23
N ALA A 126 23.57 -11.21 -11.96
CA ALA A 126 23.98 -12.51 -11.42
C ALA A 126 23.32 -13.68 -12.15
N ARG A 127 22.03 -13.60 -12.46
CA ARG A 127 21.31 -14.63 -13.24
C ARG A 127 21.83 -14.73 -14.67
N LYS A 128 22.10 -13.59 -15.34
CA LYS A 128 22.70 -13.58 -16.67
C LYS A 128 24.08 -14.26 -16.66
N LEU A 129 24.92 -13.92 -15.67
CA LEU A 129 26.25 -14.49 -15.51
C LEU A 129 26.18 -16.01 -15.25
N ALA A 130 25.29 -16.45 -14.36
CA ALA A 130 25.09 -17.87 -14.06
C ALA A 130 24.63 -18.67 -15.30
N HIS A 131 23.73 -18.09 -16.11
CA HIS A 131 23.29 -18.70 -17.36
C HIS A 131 24.44 -18.80 -18.38
N LEU A 132 25.26 -17.76 -18.52
CA LEU A 132 26.44 -17.80 -19.38
C LEU A 132 27.44 -18.86 -18.91
N ALA A 133 27.74 -18.90 -17.60
CA ALA A 133 28.61 -19.90 -17.00
C ALA A 133 28.09 -21.32 -17.24
N ALA A 134 26.78 -21.56 -17.09
CA ALA A 134 26.18 -22.85 -17.37
C ALA A 134 26.29 -23.25 -18.86
N LYS A 135 26.11 -22.30 -19.78
CA LYS A 135 26.27 -22.53 -21.23
C LYS A 135 27.72 -22.84 -21.60
N GLU A 136 28.67 -22.10 -21.03
CA GLU A 136 30.10 -22.35 -21.22
C GLU A 136 30.53 -23.68 -20.63
N HIS A 137 30.08 -24.00 -19.41
CA HIS A 137 30.31 -25.29 -18.77
C HIS A 137 29.75 -26.44 -19.62
N LYS A 138 28.52 -26.33 -20.13
CA LYS A 138 27.95 -27.31 -21.06
C LYS A 138 28.86 -27.49 -22.29
N LYS A 139 29.37 -26.40 -22.86
CA LYS A 139 30.27 -26.44 -24.02
C LYS A 139 31.61 -27.10 -23.69
N LEU A 140 32.19 -26.81 -22.53
CA LEU A 140 33.42 -27.44 -22.04
C LEU A 140 33.23 -28.95 -21.89
N VAL A 141 32.18 -29.39 -21.20
CA VAL A 141 31.85 -30.81 -21.03
C VAL A 141 31.67 -31.52 -22.38
N MET A 142 30.98 -30.90 -23.33
CA MET A 142 30.82 -31.47 -24.67
C MET A 142 32.17 -31.57 -25.42
N LEU A 143 33.07 -30.59 -25.26
CA LEU A 143 34.41 -30.64 -25.84
C LEU A 143 35.27 -31.76 -25.24
N GLU A 144 35.21 -31.94 -23.92
CA GLU A 144 35.92 -33.03 -23.23
C GLU A 144 35.42 -34.40 -23.71
N ILE A 145 34.11 -34.59 -23.82
CA ILE A 145 33.52 -35.83 -24.36
C ILE A 145 33.95 -36.04 -25.82
N TYR A 146 33.90 -34.99 -26.64
CA TYR A 146 34.33 -35.05 -28.04
C TYR A 146 35.80 -35.46 -28.16
N GLN A 147 36.69 -34.88 -27.34
CA GLN A 147 38.10 -35.26 -27.28
C GLN A 147 38.27 -36.72 -26.84
N ALA A 148 37.55 -37.16 -25.80
CA ALA A 148 37.63 -38.54 -25.31
C ALA A 148 37.20 -39.56 -26.38
N LEU A 149 36.16 -39.24 -27.17
CA LEU A 149 35.74 -40.08 -28.28
C LEU A 149 36.78 -40.13 -29.40
N LEU A 150 37.36 -38.98 -29.79
CA LEU A 150 38.40 -38.94 -30.82
C LEU A 150 39.65 -39.75 -30.46
N MET A 151 39.98 -39.84 -29.16
CA MET A 151 41.15 -40.57 -28.67
C MET A 151 40.90 -42.07 -28.46
N LYS A 152 39.65 -42.55 -28.62
CA LYS A 152 39.29 -43.95 -28.37
C LYS A 152 39.76 -44.84 -29.51
N GLU A 153 40.38 -45.97 -29.17
CA GLU A 153 40.78 -46.96 -30.16
C GLU A 153 39.56 -47.64 -30.81
N THR A 154 39.50 -47.63 -32.15
CA THR A 154 38.36 -48.16 -32.93
C THR A 154 38.68 -49.45 -33.69
N THR A 155 39.95 -49.85 -33.74
CA THR A 155 40.47 -51.00 -34.49
C THR A 155 39.89 -52.34 -34.04
N SER A 156 39.57 -52.48 -32.75
CA SER A 156 38.99 -53.68 -32.16
C SER A 156 37.45 -53.67 -32.10
N MET A 157 36.79 -52.59 -32.56
CA MET A 157 35.35 -52.48 -32.50
C MET A 157 34.66 -53.26 -33.63
N PRO A 158 33.57 -54.01 -33.35
CA PRO A 158 32.73 -54.58 -34.39
C PRO A 158 32.03 -53.48 -35.21
N GLU A 159 31.63 -53.79 -36.44
CA GLU A 159 31.20 -52.80 -37.44
C GLU A 159 30.01 -51.94 -36.97
N ASP A 160 29.03 -52.56 -36.33
CA ASP A 160 27.85 -51.92 -35.74
C ASP A 160 28.26 -50.88 -34.69
N VAL A 161 29.11 -51.27 -33.73
CA VAL A 161 29.60 -50.36 -32.68
C VAL A 161 30.46 -49.23 -33.25
N ARG A 162 31.27 -49.53 -34.28
CA ARG A 162 32.10 -48.52 -34.95
C ARG A 162 31.23 -47.50 -35.68
N SER A 163 30.14 -47.94 -36.30
CA SER A 163 29.20 -47.05 -36.98
C SER A 163 28.50 -46.08 -36.00
N GLU A 164 28.07 -46.58 -34.85
CA GLU A 164 27.51 -45.76 -33.76
C GLU A 164 28.53 -44.77 -33.20
N HIS A 165 29.78 -45.22 -33.02
CA HIS A 165 30.87 -44.35 -32.58
C HIS A 165 31.11 -43.19 -33.55
N VAL A 166 31.19 -43.47 -34.85
CA VAL A 166 31.35 -42.45 -35.90
C VAL A 166 30.15 -41.50 -35.92
N LEU A 167 28.93 -42.02 -35.75
CA LEU A 167 27.72 -41.21 -35.67
C LEU A 167 27.75 -40.26 -34.46
N ALA A 168 28.10 -40.76 -33.28
CA ALA A 168 28.21 -39.96 -32.06
C ALA A 168 29.24 -38.81 -32.19
N VAL A 169 30.42 -39.11 -32.75
CA VAL A 169 31.46 -38.10 -33.05
C VAL A 169 30.94 -37.04 -34.02
N LYS A 170 30.21 -37.46 -35.06
CA LYS A 170 29.61 -36.54 -36.04
C LYS A 170 28.54 -35.65 -35.42
N CYS A 171 27.62 -36.20 -34.63
CA CYS A 171 26.58 -35.45 -33.95
C CYS A 171 27.16 -34.40 -32.99
N LEU A 172 28.14 -34.77 -32.16
CA LEU A 172 28.78 -33.83 -31.24
C LEU A 172 29.55 -32.73 -31.97
N ARG A 173 30.22 -33.05 -33.09
CA ARG A 173 30.87 -32.05 -33.93
C ARG A 173 29.87 -31.03 -34.48
N GLU A 174 28.71 -31.50 -34.93
CA GLU A 174 27.65 -30.64 -35.43
C GLU A 174 27.10 -29.73 -34.31
N GLU A 175 26.86 -30.24 -33.10
CA GLU A 175 26.41 -29.42 -31.97
C GLU A 175 27.46 -28.39 -31.50
N LEU A 176 28.74 -28.74 -31.52
CA LEU A 176 29.83 -27.89 -31.03
C LEU A 176 30.23 -26.78 -32.02
N PHE A 177 30.20 -27.07 -33.33
CA PHE A 177 30.81 -26.22 -34.35
C PHE A 177 29.84 -25.67 -35.39
N ASN A 178 28.58 -26.14 -35.48
CA ASN A 178 27.61 -25.46 -36.33
C ASN A 178 27.26 -24.10 -35.74
N LYS A 179 27.71 -23.04 -36.43
CA LYS A 179 27.27 -21.67 -36.18
C LYS A 179 25.84 -21.54 -36.70
N LYS A 180 24.90 -21.22 -35.81
CA LYS A 180 23.64 -20.57 -36.19
C LYS A 180 23.87 -19.07 -36.32
#